data_AF-A0A9J5YMR9-F1
#
_entry.id   AF-A0A9J5YMR9-F1
#
_cell.length_a   1.000
_cell.length_b   1.000
_cell.length_c   1.000
_cell.angle_alpha   90.00
_cell.angle_beta   90.00
_cell.angle_gamma   90.00
#
_symmetry.space_group_name_H-M   'P 1'
#
loop_
_entity.id
_entity.type
_entity.pdbx_description
1 polymer ?
#
loop_
_entity_poly.entity_id
_entity_poly.type
_entity_poly.pdbx_seq_one_letter_code
_entity_poly.pdbx_strand_id
1 'polypeptide(L)'
;MSFVYTSFQERTTFLTHGNMARLATEGGDPVLAYEKRHENAYIRIIEKLLEVDPNTTVIAIAYMMRKRITMPLHLMYDGQDPNIFKHFLAITQKQGFTHLEKLEGLTTGEARRAQDFVCRLPRKIRKFENRDKTLESHPVKFSWIFNKQTTSFSQFNIPSIVRESPPPATTIHRRKTTLSRRLSPVLAVASPATSPSRHQPVEKCWQPIEFLPDPSQGPEQFEEEVRALRQRVLGLSDEYFVMLVGNMLTEDALPTYQTVINTFDGVRDETESSPCPWAIWTRAWTAEENRHGNLLRTYLYLSGRVDMLMVEKTLQYLIGAGIDIGLENNPYLGYVYASFQERATCSSHGNMARLAIKGGDPMLARICGTIAADEKRHEHVYTRIVEKLLEVDPNATMLAIAHMMKKKIIMPMHLIYDGQDPNIFEHFSAIGERQGIYTSRHYAEILEFFITRWKLEKLEGLIGEARRAQDYVCGLPPRVRKLESRAKKIEPRQVKFSWIFNKQVAREDALPLPAVPSVILCFP
;
A
#
# COMPACT_ATOMS: atom_id res chain seq x y z
N MET A 1 23.76 -6.88 -3.31
CA MET A 1 22.91 -7.96 -3.86
C MET A 1 21.56 -7.43 -4.30
N SER A 2 20.76 -6.78 -3.44
CA SER A 2 19.44 -6.23 -3.82
C SER A 2 19.50 -5.23 -4.98
N PHE A 3 20.45 -4.27 -4.98
CA PHE A 3 20.64 -3.37 -6.12
C PHE A 3 21.02 -4.10 -7.42
N VAL A 4 21.77 -5.21 -7.33
CA VAL A 4 22.04 -6.05 -8.50
C VAL A 4 20.75 -6.68 -8.99
N TYR A 5 19.97 -7.28 -8.09
CA TYR A 5 18.66 -7.84 -8.44
C TYR A 5 17.75 -6.83 -9.12
N THR A 6 17.54 -5.65 -8.52
CA THR A 6 16.66 -4.61 -9.07
C THR A 6 17.15 -4.07 -10.40
N SER A 7 18.45 -3.83 -10.59
CA SER A 7 18.99 -3.43 -11.90
C SER A 7 18.66 -4.43 -13.01
N PHE A 8 18.78 -5.72 -12.73
CA PHE A 8 18.42 -6.76 -13.69
C PHE A 8 16.90 -6.82 -13.95
N GLN A 9 16.09 -6.68 -12.90
CA GLN A 9 14.62 -6.69 -13.02
C GLN A 9 14.09 -5.50 -13.80
N GLU A 10 14.58 -4.29 -13.51
CA GLU A 10 14.22 -3.07 -14.22
C GLU A 10 14.64 -3.15 -15.69
N ARG A 11 15.84 -3.66 -15.98
CA ARG A 11 16.29 -3.89 -17.36
C ARG A 11 15.40 -4.89 -18.08
N THR A 12 15.05 -5.99 -17.42
CA THR A 12 14.19 -7.03 -18.00
C THR A 12 12.81 -6.44 -18.32
N THR A 13 12.22 -5.74 -17.36
CA THR A 13 10.91 -5.08 -17.48
C THR A 13 10.92 -4.01 -18.58
N PHE A 14 11.98 -3.19 -18.66
CA PHE A 14 12.17 -2.21 -19.73
C PHE A 14 12.18 -2.88 -21.11
N LEU A 15 12.96 -3.95 -21.27
CA LEU A 15 13.00 -4.69 -22.54
C LEU A 15 11.64 -5.28 -22.86
N THR A 16 10.97 -5.91 -21.88
CA THR A 16 9.63 -6.50 -22.05
C THR A 16 8.59 -5.45 -22.48
N HIS A 17 8.51 -4.30 -21.81
CA HIS A 17 7.61 -3.22 -22.21
C HIS A 17 7.97 -2.64 -23.58
N GLY A 18 9.26 -2.46 -23.88
CA GLY A 18 9.71 -1.97 -25.19
C GLY A 18 9.30 -2.90 -26.35
N ASN A 19 9.42 -4.22 -26.17
CA ASN A 19 8.96 -5.18 -27.17
C ASN A 19 7.43 -5.26 -27.25
N MET A 20 6.71 -5.12 -26.14
CA MET A 20 5.24 -5.02 -26.16
C MET A 20 4.76 -3.78 -26.92
N ALA A 21 5.42 -2.62 -26.73
CA ALA A 21 5.13 -1.40 -27.47
C ALA A 21 5.42 -1.56 -28.98
N ARG A 22 6.50 -2.26 -29.34
CA ARG A 22 6.80 -2.61 -30.74
C ARG A 22 5.69 -3.47 -31.35
N LEU A 23 5.26 -4.53 -30.65
CA LEU A 23 4.18 -5.40 -31.12
C LEU A 23 2.84 -4.66 -31.25
N ALA A 24 2.52 -3.76 -30.32
CA ALA A 24 1.33 -2.91 -30.41
C ALA A 24 1.39 -2.00 -31.65
N THR A 25 2.55 -1.38 -31.90
CA THR A 25 2.78 -0.54 -33.08
C THR A 25 2.65 -1.35 -34.38
N GLU A 26 3.24 -2.55 -34.43
CA GLU A 26 3.10 -3.49 -35.56
C GLU A 26 1.64 -3.95 -35.75
N GLY A 27 0.86 -4.04 -34.67
CA GLY A 27 -0.56 -4.34 -34.67
C GLY A 27 -1.48 -3.15 -35.00
N GLY A 28 -0.94 -1.98 -35.30
CA GLY A 28 -1.70 -0.78 -35.66
C GLY A 28 -2.14 0.11 -34.50
N ASP A 29 -1.63 -0.12 -33.28
CA ASP A 29 -1.90 0.70 -32.10
C ASP A 29 -0.60 1.39 -31.62
N PRO A 30 -0.31 2.62 -32.09
CA PRO A 30 0.91 3.33 -31.74
C PRO A 30 0.85 3.86 -30.30
N VAL A 31 1.52 3.17 -29.37
CA VAL A 31 1.67 3.60 -27.97
C VAL A 31 2.96 4.43 -27.77
N LEU A 32 2.91 5.43 -26.89
CA LEU A 32 4.09 6.20 -26.46
C LEU A 32 5.16 5.28 -25.82
N ALA A 33 6.41 5.46 -26.24
CA ALA A 33 7.54 4.70 -25.74
C ALA A 33 7.73 4.86 -24.22
N TYR A 34 7.94 3.73 -23.53
CA TYR A 34 8.25 3.67 -22.10
C TYR A 34 9.64 4.27 -21.80
N GLU A 35 9.73 5.14 -20.80
CA GLU A 35 10.97 5.88 -20.50
C GLU A 35 11.97 5.08 -19.62
N LYS A 36 13.24 5.12 -20.01
CA LYS A 36 14.38 4.37 -19.45
C LYS A 36 14.91 4.88 -18.08
N ARG A 37 14.13 5.63 -17.30
CA ARG A 37 14.69 6.42 -16.17
C ARG A 37 15.18 5.57 -14.99
N HIS A 38 14.41 4.57 -14.55
CA HIS A 38 14.73 3.79 -13.34
C HIS A 38 15.91 2.82 -13.52
N GLU A 39 16.04 2.21 -14.69
CA GLU A 39 17.17 1.34 -15.04
C GLU A 39 18.52 2.07 -14.84
N ASN A 40 18.62 3.29 -15.38
CA ASN A 40 19.85 4.07 -15.32
C ASN A 40 20.22 4.46 -13.88
N ALA A 41 19.26 4.59 -12.97
CA ALA A 41 19.53 4.91 -11.57
C ALA A 41 20.21 3.75 -10.83
N TYR A 42 19.66 2.53 -10.93
CA TYR A 42 20.25 1.37 -10.26
C TYR A 42 21.56 0.91 -10.91
N ILE A 43 21.72 1.08 -12.23
CA ILE A 43 23.01 0.86 -12.90
C ILE A 43 24.06 1.81 -12.35
N ARG A 44 23.77 3.11 -12.23
CA ARG A 44 24.70 4.09 -11.64
C ARG A 44 25.08 3.78 -10.20
N ILE A 45 24.16 3.24 -9.41
CA ILE A 45 24.48 2.76 -8.05
C ILE A 45 25.48 1.60 -8.11
N ILE A 46 25.27 0.63 -9.00
CA ILE A 46 26.21 -0.50 -9.17
C ILE A 46 27.57 -0.03 -9.70
N GLU A 47 27.60 0.87 -10.69
CA GLU A 47 28.83 1.48 -11.21
C GLU A 47 29.59 2.15 -10.06
N LYS A 48 28.90 2.93 -9.22
CA LYS A 48 29.54 3.57 -8.08
C LYS A 48 30.05 2.56 -7.04
N LEU A 49 29.30 1.48 -6.81
CA LEU A 49 29.72 0.37 -5.93
C LEU A 49 30.92 -0.38 -6.50
N LEU A 50 31.02 -0.54 -7.82
CA LEU A 50 32.19 -1.13 -8.49
C LEU A 50 33.42 -0.22 -8.38
N GLU A 51 33.26 1.10 -8.38
CA GLU A 51 34.36 2.04 -8.13
C GLU A 51 34.87 1.97 -6.68
N VAL A 52 33.97 1.96 -5.69
CA VAL A 52 34.34 2.07 -4.27
C VAL A 52 34.63 0.71 -3.60
N ASP A 53 33.98 -0.37 -4.03
CA ASP A 53 34.17 -1.73 -3.53
C ASP A 53 34.00 -2.79 -4.64
N PRO A 54 34.97 -2.88 -5.57
CA PRO A 54 34.90 -3.77 -6.73
C PRO A 54 34.83 -5.25 -6.35
N ASN A 55 35.52 -5.67 -5.29
CA ASN A 55 35.59 -7.07 -4.89
C ASN A 55 34.24 -7.57 -4.38
N THR A 56 33.66 -6.90 -3.39
CA THR A 56 32.35 -7.29 -2.83
C THR A 56 31.26 -7.20 -3.90
N THR A 57 31.31 -6.16 -4.73
CA THR A 57 30.30 -5.93 -5.76
C THR A 57 30.31 -7.01 -6.83
N VAL A 58 31.49 -7.42 -7.34
CA VAL A 58 31.58 -8.50 -8.34
C VAL A 58 31.20 -9.86 -7.75
N ILE A 59 31.58 -10.15 -6.50
CA ILE A 59 31.16 -11.38 -5.81
C ILE A 59 29.64 -11.41 -5.67
N ALA A 60 29.02 -10.29 -5.29
CA ALA A 60 27.56 -10.18 -5.20
C ALA A 60 26.86 -10.38 -6.56
N ILE A 61 27.42 -9.84 -7.65
CA ILE A 61 26.89 -10.05 -9.02
C ILE A 61 26.95 -11.53 -9.39
N ALA A 62 28.12 -12.17 -9.20
CA ALA A 62 28.28 -13.59 -9.52
C ALA A 62 27.38 -14.48 -8.66
N TYR A 63 27.20 -14.14 -7.37
CA TYR A 63 26.29 -14.84 -6.47
C TYR A 63 24.84 -14.79 -6.99
N MET A 64 24.34 -13.60 -7.33
CA MET A 64 22.98 -13.44 -7.87
C MET A 64 22.79 -14.20 -9.18
N MET A 65 23.78 -14.15 -10.08
CA MET A 65 23.73 -14.90 -11.34
C MET A 65 23.79 -16.43 -11.14
N ARG A 66 24.56 -16.93 -10.16
CA ARG A 66 24.59 -18.36 -9.81
C ARG A 66 23.25 -18.84 -9.25
N LYS A 67 22.59 -18.01 -8.43
CA LYS A 67 21.27 -18.31 -7.86
C LYS A 67 20.13 -18.23 -8.88
N ARG A 68 20.43 -17.73 -10.10
CA ARG A 68 19.46 -17.34 -11.13
C ARG A 68 18.60 -16.18 -10.62
N ILE A 69 18.41 -15.19 -11.46
CA ILE A 69 17.62 -14.01 -11.09
C ILE A 69 16.14 -14.40 -11.17
N THR A 70 15.56 -14.73 -10.01
CA THR A 70 14.16 -15.14 -9.90
C THR A 70 13.23 -14.00 -10.28
N MET A 71 12.21 -14.27 -11.11
CA MET A 71 11.20 -13.27 -11.43
C MET A 71 10.36 -12.93 -10.20
N PRO A 72 9.98 -11.66 -9.96
CA PRO A 72 9.15 -11.28 -8.81
C PRO A 72 7.85 -12.10 -8.75
N LEU A 73 7.25 -12.39 -9.91
CA LEU A 73 6.01 -13.16 -10.07
C LEU A 73 6.18 -14.69 -9.98
N HIS A 74 7.31 -15.21 -9.51
CA HIS A 74 7.55 -16.66 -9.44
C HIS A 74 6.55 -17.46 -8.60
N LEU A 75 5.79 -16.81 -7.70
CA LEU A 75 4.73 -17.41 -6.89
C LEU A 75 3.31 -17.10 -7.39
N MET A 76 3.19 -16.56 -8.61
CA MET A 76 1.91 -16.19 -9.19
C MET A 76 0.98 -17.40 -9.30
N TYR A 77 -0.27 -17.20 -8.86
CA TYR A 77 -1.34 -18.18 -8.86
C TYR A 77 -2.67 -17.46 -9.06
N ASP A 78 -3.53 -17.99 -9.93
CA ASP A 78 -4.82 -17.38 -10.27
C ASP A 78 -6.01 -18.08 -9.56
N GLY A 79 -5.74 -18.98 -8.62
CA GLY A 79 -6.77 -19.80 -7.97
C GLY A 79 -7.15 -21.06 -8.73
N GLN A 80 -6.66 -21.28 -9.97
CA GLN A 80 -7.06 -22.41 -10.82
C GLN A 80 -5.85 -23.21 -11.32
N ASP A 81 -4.83 -22.55 -11.86
CA ASP A 81 -3.66 -23.19 -12.48
C ASP A 81 -2.39 -23.01 -11.62
N PRO A 82 -1.88 -24.08 -10.97
CA PRO A 82 -0.65 -24.01 -10.17
C PRO A 82 0.62 -23.79 -11.00
N ASN A 83 0.55 -23.87 -12.34
CA ASN A 83 1.65 -23.64 -13.26
C ASN A 83 1.51 -22.35 -14.10
N ILE A 84 0.56 -21.45 -13.75
CA ILE A 84 0.26 -20.23 -14.51
C ILE A 84 1.50 -19.38 -14.82
N PHE A 85 2.46 -19.31 -13.88
CA PHE A 85 3.74 -18.63 -14.09
C PHE A 85 4.60 -19.23 -15.20
N LYS A 86 4.65 -20.56 -15.33
CA LYS A 86 5.40 -21.23 -16.40
C LYS A 86 4.75 -20.99 -17.75
N HIS A 87 3.42 -21.06 -17.82
CA HIS A 87 2.66 -20.78 -19.04
C HIS A 87 2.86 -19.33 -19.50
N PHE A 88 2.79 -18.36 -18.57
CA PHE A 88 3.08 -16.95 -18.85
C PHE A 88 4.52 -16.76 -19.37
N LEU A 89 5.51 -17.34 -18.70
CA LEU A 89 6.91 -17.22 -19.09
C LEU A 89 7.18 -17.82 -20.48
N ALA A 90 6.59 -18.97 -20.81
CA ALA A 90 6.75 -19.61 -22.11
C ALA A 90 6.26 -18.71 -23.27
N ILE A 91 5.16 -17.97 -23.07
CA ILE A 91 4.63 -17.01 -24.05
C ILE A 91 5.59 -15.82 -24.22
N THR A 92 6.11 -15.28 -23.12
CA THR A 92 7.02 -14.12 -23.16
C THR A 92 8.40 -14.44 -23.76
N GLN A 93 8.93 -15.65 -23.57
CA GLN A 93 10.24 -16.08 -24.08
C GLN A 93 10.31 -16.19 -25.62
N LYS A 94 9.19 -16.46 -26.29
CA LYS A 94 9.08 -16.43 -27.76
C LYS A 94 9.49 -15.07 -28.36
N GLN A 95 9.48 -13.99 -27.56
CA GLN A 95 9.67 -12.60 -27.99
C GLN A 95 11.12 -12.06 -27.82
N GLY A 96 12.09 -12.90 -27.43
CA GLY A 96 13.53 -12.68 -27.65
C GLY A 96 14.24 -11.59 -26.81
N PHE A 97 14.59 -11.88 -25.54
CA PHE A 97 15.18 -10.90 -24.62
C PHE A 97 16.59 -11.25 -24.09
N THR A 98 17.53 -10.29 -24.20
CA THR A 98 18.77 -10.02 -23.41
C THR A 98 20.20 -10.30 -23.96
N HIS A 99 21.10 -9.32 -23.74
CA HIS A 99 22.55 -9.28 -24.05
C HIS A 99 23.33 -8.54 -22.93
N LEU A 100 24.53 -9.01 -22.52
CA LEU A 100 25.47 -8.29 -21.63
C LEU A 100 26.96 -8.65 -21.91
N GLU A 101 27.87 -7.69 -21.71
CA GLU A 101 29.34 -7.74 -21.97
C GLU A 101 30.21 -7.36 -20.73
N LYS A 102 31.55 -7.45 -20.87
CA LYS A 102 32.58 -7.59 -19.80
C LYS A 102 33.08 -6.27 -19.16
N LEU A 103 33.67 -6.37 -17.96
CA LEU A 103 34.40 -5.32 -17.21
C LEU A 103 35.85 -5.76 -16.87
N GLU A 104 36.75 -4.84 -16.48
CA GLU A 104 38.17 -5.07 -16.10
C GLU A 104 38.52 -4.52 -14.69
N GLY A 105 39.60 -5.03 -14.03
CA GLY A 105 40.22 -4.41 -12.84
C GLY A 105 40.11 -5.08 -11.44
N LEU A 106 40.23 -6.41 -11.28
CA LEU A 106 39.97 -7.11 -10.00
C LEU A 106 41.19 -7.60 -9.20
N THR A 107 41.21 -7.31 -7.89
CA THR A 107 42.38 -7.52 -7.02
C THR A 107 42.41 -8.86 -6.28
N THR A 108 41.27 -9.53 -6.05
CA THR A 108 41.23 -10.83 -5.33
C THR A 108 41.01 -12.05 -6.24
N GLY A 109 41.52 -13.22 -5.82
CA GLY A 109 41.35 -14.48 -6.57
C GLY A 109 39.90 -14.96 -6.65
N GLU A 110 39.09 -14.68 -5.63
CA GLU A 110 37.65 -14.96 -5.64
C GLU A 110 36.89 -14.02 -6.58
N ALA A 111 37.19 -12.72 -6.58
CA ALA A 111 36.58 -11.78 -7.52
C ALA A 111 36.94 -12.11 -8.97
N ARG A 112 38.18 -12.53 -9.27
CA ARG A 112 38.58 -13.01 -10.60
C ARG A 112 37.75 -14.22 -11.06
N ARG A 113 37.50 -15.21 -10.18
CA ARG A 113 36.61 -16.35 -10.49
C ARG A 113 35.15 -15.94 -10.68
N ALA A 114 34.67 -14.98 -9.89
CA ALA A 114 33.33 -14.42 -10.00
C ALA A 114 33.14 -13.70 -11.35
N GLN A 115 34.08 -12.86 -11.76
CA GLN A 115 34.10 -12.21 -13.06
C GLN A 115 34.18 -13.20 -14.22
N ASP A 116 35.07 -14.19 -14.14
CA ASP A 116 35.17 -15.24 -15.15
C ASP A 116 33.84 -15.97 -15.36
N PHE A 117 33.13 -16.26 -14.26
CA PHE A 117 31.78 -16.83 -14.30
C PHE A 117 30.78 -15.89 -14.99
N VAL A 118 30.67 -14.65 -14.52
CA VAL A 118 29.74 -13.63 -15.04
C VAL A 118 29.97 -13.40 -16.54
N CYS A 119 31.22 -13.26 -16.96
CA CYS A 119 31.60 -12.95 -18.34
C CYS A 119 31.41 -14.13 -19.32
N ARG A 120 31.47 -15.39 -18.84
CA ARG A 120 31.27 -16.58 -19.67
C ARG A 120 29.80 -17.02 -19.72
N LEU A 121 29.01 -16.64 -18.73
CA LEU A 121 27.62 -17.09 -18.56
C LEU A 121 26.72 -16.75 -19.77
N PRO A 122 26.71 -15.53 -20.34
CA PRO A 122 25.88 -15.21 -21.51
C PRO A 122 26.15 -16.12 -22.71
N ARG A 123 27.43 -16.40 -23.00
CA ARG A 123 27.83 -17.29 -24.11
C ARG A 123 27.37 -18.74 -23.88
N LYS A 124 27.38 -19.22 -22.62
CA LYS A 124 26.88 -20.55 -22.27
C LYS A 124 25.36 -20.64 -22.40
N ILE A 125 24.63 -19.63 -21.92
CA ILE A 125 23.17 -19.55 -22.02
C ILE A 125 22.73 -19.59 -23.49
N ARG A 126 23.28 -18.74 -24.36
CA ARG A 126 22.93 -18.73 -25.80
C ARG A 126 23.22 -20.04 -26.53
N LYS A 127 24.29 -20.75 -26.15
CA LYS A 127 24.60 -22.07 -26.73
C LYS A 127 23.59 -23.14 -26.30
N PHE A 128 23.05 -23.03 -25.08
CA PHE A 128 22.01 -23.91 -24.57
C PHE A 128 20.65 -23.59 -25.21
N GLU A 129 20.27 -22.31 -25.26
CA GLU A 129 19.03 -21.85 -25.92
C GLU A 129 18.94 -22.27 -27.39
N ASN A 130 20.06 -22.24 -28.12
CA ASN A 130 20.06 -22.64 -29.52
C ASN A 130 19.95 -24.16 -29.76
N ARG A 131 20.11 -25.00 -28.73
CA ARG A 131 20.02 -26.47 -28.85
C ARG A 131 18.60 -27.02 -28.64
N ASP A 132 17.72 -26.30 -27.95
CA ASP A 132 16.39 -26.76 -27.52
C ASP A 132 15.27 -26.12 -28.39
N LYS A 133 15.45 -26.07 -29.72
CA LYS A 133 14.51 -25.38 -30.65
C LYS A 133 13.30 -26.20 -31.10
N THR A 134 13.19 -27.47 -30.72
CA THR A 134 12.01 -28.30 -31.00
C THR A 134 11.05 -28.26 -29.80
N LEU A 135 10.34 -27.15 -29.66
CA LEU A 135 9.34 -26.98 -28.60
C LEU A 135 7.97 -27.40 -29.14
N GLU A 136 7.36 -28.41 -28.52
CA GLU A 136 5.98 -28.78 -28.84
C GLU A 136 5.02 -27.72 -28.28
N SER A 137 4.06 -27.30 -29.11
CA SER A 137 3.08 -26.28 -28.75
C SER A 137 1.75 -26.92 -28.37
N HIS A 138 1.14 -26.47 -27.27
CA HIS A 138 -0.14 -26.99 -26.79
C HIS A 138 -1.08 -25.83 -26.40
N PRO A 139 -2.40 -25.97 -26.60
CA PRO A 139 -3.36 -24.94 -26.19
C PRO A 139 -3.48 -24.88 -24.66
N VAL A 140 -3.47 -23.66 -24.11
CA VAL A 140 -3.67 -23.37 -22.68
C VAL A 140 -4.74 -22.28 -22.54
N LYS A 141 -5.65 -22.44 -21.58
CA LYS A 141 -6.67 -21.44 -21.25
C LYS A 141 -6.12 -20.49 -20.19
N PHE A 142 -6.38 -19.20 -20.34
CA PHE A 142 -6.05 -18.19 -19.33
C PHE A 142 -7.33 -17.54 -18.79
N SER A 143 -7.52 -17.62 -17.48
CA SER A 143 -8.66 -17.03 -16.77
C SER A 143 -8.78 -15.52 -17.05
N TRP A 144 -7.65 -14.81 -17.14
CA TRP A 144 -7.57 -13.37 -17.35
C TRP A 144 -8.09 -12.87 -18.70
N ILE A 145 -8.25 -13.75 -19.68
CA ILE A 145 -8.80 -13.42 -21.00
C ILE A 145 -10.10 -14.19 -21.26
N PHE A 146 -10.93 -14.35 -20.24
CA PHE A 146 -12.23 -15.03 -20.32
C PHE A 146 -12.10 -16.50 -20.71
N ASN A 147 -11.07 -17.19 -20.19
CA ASN A 147 -10.76 -18.58 -20.50
C ASN A 147 -10.52 -18.87 -22.00
N LYS A 148 -10.21 -17.83 -22.80
CA LYS A 148 -9.79 -18.01 -24.18
C LYS A 148 -8.49 -18.82 -24.24
N GLN A 149 -8.37 -19.63 -25.28
CA GLN A 149 -7.18 -20.44 -25.52
C GLN A 149 -6.09 -19.59 -26.17
N THR A 150 -4.86 -19.78 -25.70
CA THR A 150 -3.63 -19.33 -26.35
C THR A 150 -2.68 -20.51 -26.50
N THR A 151 -1.64 -20.37 -27.32
CA THR A 151 -0.66 -21.41 -27.56
C THR A 151 0.50 -21.27 -26.57
N SER A 152 0.63 -22.23 -25.66
CA SER A 152 1.82 -22.40 -24.80
C SER A 152 2.80 -23.36 -25.45
N PHE A 153 4.06 -23.31 -25.05
CA PHE A 153 5.11 -24.22 -25.51
C PHE A 153 5.62 -25.04 -24.32
N SER A 154 5.91 -26.33 -24.53
CA SER A 154 6.62 -27.14 -23.53
C SER A 154 7.96 -26.47 -23.26
N GLN A 155 8.17 -25.91 -22.06
CA GLN A 155 9.38 -25.14 -21.80
C GLN A 155 10.64 -26.00 -22.01
N PHE A 156 11.74 -25.33 -22.39
CA PHE A 156 13.10 -25.69 -21.96
C PHE A 156 13.04 -26.27 -20.55
N ASN A 157 13.79 -27.32 -20.25
CA ASN A 157 13.90 -27.91 -18.91
C ASN A 157 14.38 -26.84 -17.88
N ILE A 158 13.47 -25.98 -17.44
CA ILE A 158 13.63 -25.14 -16.26
C ILE A 158 13.38 -26.15 -15.14
N PRO A 159 14.42 -26.56 -14.39
CA PRO A 159 14.25 -27.52 -13.31
C PRO A 159 13.07 -27.05 -12.48
N SER A 160 12.14 -27.97 -12.24
CA SER A 160 11.01 -27.77 -11.35
C SER A 160 11.52 -27.00 -10.14
N ILE A 161 11.07 -25.75 -10.00
CA ILE A 161 10.98 -25.17 -8.67
C ILE A 161 9.87 -26.00 -8.05
N VAL A 162 10.27 -27.16 -7.51
CA VAL A 162 9.51 -27.84 -6.49
C VAL A 162 9.18 -26.74 -5.48
N ARG A 163 7.96 -26.76 -4.91
CA ARG A 163 7.73 -26.15 -3.60
C ARG A 163 8.70 -26.83 -2.63
N GLU A 164 9.99 -26.57 -2.73
CA GLU A 164 10.90 -26.81 -1.65
C GLU A 164 10.35 -25.93 -0.55
N SER A 165 10.08 -26.56 0.60
CA SER A 165 9.83 -25.85 1.85
C SER A 165 10.74 -24.62 1.86
N PRO A 166 10.22 -23.43 2.24
CA PRO A 166 11.02 -22.21 2.24
C PRO A 166 12.39 -22.55 2.84
N PRO A 167 13.50 -22.19 2.17
CA PRO A 167 14.83 -22.55 2.65
C PRO A 167 14.87 -22.21 4.14
N PRO A 168 15.38 -23.11 5.01
CA PRO A 168 15.38 -22.87 6.45
C PRO A 168 15.93 -21.48 6.64
N ALA A 169 15.10 -20.58 7.20
CA ALA A 169 15.32 -19.15 7.16
C ALA A 169 16.79 -18.90 7.43
N THR A 170 17.56 -18.54 6.40
CA THR A 170 18.95 -18.13 6.60
C THR A 170 18.77 -16.89 7.41
N THR A 171 18.86 -17.05 8.72
CA THR A 171 18.51 -16.00 9.65
C THR A 171 19.59 -14.99 9.40
N ILE A 172 19.29 -13.96 8.61
CA ILE A 172 20.06 -12.74 8.63
C ILE A 172 19.83 -12.26 10.05
N HIS A 173 20.69 -12.68 10.97
CA HIS A 173 20.71 -12.24 12.35
C HIS A 173 21.13 -10.78 12.31
N ARG A 174 20.21 -9.90 11.93
CA ARG A 174 20.23 -8.54 12.44
C ARG A 174 20.19 -8.70 13.95
N ARG A 175 21.23 -8.20 14.62
CA ARG A 175 21.25 -8.15 16.09
C ARG A 175 19.94 -7.51 16.53
N LYS A 176 19.11 -8.28 17.24
CA LYS A 176 17.89 -7.75 17.84
C LYS A 176 18.28 -6.57 18.72
N THR A 177 17.63 -5.43 18.52
CA THR A 177 17.77 -4.28 19.42
C THR A 177 17.37 -4.71 20.83
N THR A 178 17.92 -4.06 21.87
CA THR A 178 17.53 -4.32 23.26
C THR A 178 16.02 -4.20 23.45
N LEU A 179 15.39 -3.28 22.71
CA LEU A 179 13.94 -3.10 22.62
C LEU A 179 13.24 -4.33 22.01
N SER A 180 13.63 -4.75 20.81
CA SER A 180 13.06 -5.93 20.14
C SER A 180 13.12 -7.21 21.01
N ARG A 181 14.21 -7.40 21.76
CA ARG A 181 14.36 -8.56 22.66
C ARG A 181 13.38 -8.51 23.84
N ARG A 182 13.11 -7.32 24.37
CA ARG A 182 12.17 -7.11 25.50
C ARG A 182 10.71 -7.23 25.06
N LEU A 183 10.40 -6.78 23.84
CA LEU A 183 9.04 -6.82 23.28
C LEU A 183 8.62 -8.20 22.77
N SER A 184 9.57 -9.08 22.43
CA SER A 184 9.29 -10.39 21.81
C SER A 184 8.25 -11.25 22.57
N PRO A 185 8.32 -11.42 23.91
CA PRO A 185 7.33 -12.22 24.64
C PRO A 185 5.95 -11.55 24.66
N VAL A 186 5.90 -10.23 24.89
CA VAL A 186 4.66 -9.45 24.93
C VAL A 186 3.92 -9.52 23.58
N LEU A 187 4.64 -9.29 22.48
CA LEU A 187 4.09 -9.33 21.12
C LEU A 187 3.73 -10.74 20.67
N ALA A 188 4.34 -11.79 21.22
CA ALA A 188 3.90 -13.16 20.93
C ALA A 188 2.48 -13.41 21.48
N VAL A 189 2.16 -12.87 22.65
CA VAL A 189 0.85 -13.04 23.30
C VAL A 189 -0.21 -12.10 22.68
N ALA A 190 0.17 -10.88 22.29
CA ALA A 190 -0.72 -9.92 21.62
C ALA A 190 -0.95 -10.21 20.13
N SER A 191 -0.51 -11.37 19.63
CA SER A 191 -0.50 -11.70 18.21
C SER A 191 -1.91 -11.72 17.58
N PRO A 192 -2.07 -11.25 16.32
CA PRO A 192 -3.34 -11.29 15.59
C PRO A 192 -3.88 -12.71 15.41
N ALA A 193 -3.02 -13.74 15.48
CA ALA A 193 -3.43 -15.14 15.39
C ALA A 193 -4.41 -15.56 16.49
N THR A 194 -4.44 -14.86 17.63
CA THR A 194 -5.35 -15.09 18.75
C THR A 194 -6.73 -14.43 18.57
N SER A 195 -6.93 -13.67 17.49
CA SER A 195 -8.22 -13.05 17.18
C SER A 195 -9.12 -13.98 16.35
N PRO A 196 -10.30 -14.41 16.86
CA PRO A 196 -11.37 -15.04 16.07
C PRO A 196 -11.82 -14.26 14.83
N SER A 197 -11.61 -12.94 14.77
CA SER A 197 -11.90 -12.10 13.59
C SER A 197 -10.73 -12.09 12.60
N ARG A 198 -10.31 -13.28 12.18
CA ARG A 198 -9.23 -13.46 11.19
C ARG A 198 -9.69 -12.98 9.80
N HIS A 199 -8.74 -12.62 8.94
CA HIS A 199 -8.95 -12.40 7.50
C HIS A 199 -9.87 -13.47 6.90
N GLN A 200 -10.74 -13.03 6.00
CA GLN A 200 -11.57 -13.97 5.24
C GLN A 200 -10.70 -14.66 4.18
N PRO A 201 -10.98 -15.94 3.87
CA PRO A 201 -10.42 -16.57 2.67
C PRO A 201 -10.74 -15.72 1.44
N VAL A 202 -9.80 -15.61 0.50
CA VAL A 202 -9.93 -14.77 -0.70
C VAL A 202 -11.21 -15.11 -1.48
N GLU A 203 -11.61 -16.37 -1.48
CA GLU A 203 -12.81 -16.90 -2.15
C GLU A 203 -14.12 -16.39 -1.54
N LYS A 204 -14.08 -15.81 -0.34
CA LYS A 204 -15.22 -15.17 0.34
C LYS A 204 -15.13 -13.65 0.36
N CYS A 205 -13.98 -13.09 -0.03
CA CYS A 205 -13.79 -11.65 -0.10
C CYS A 205 -14.49 -11.11 -1.34
N TRP A 206 -15.18 -9.98 -1.16
CA TRP A 206 -15.67 -9.19 -2.28
C TRP A 206 -14.49 -8.72 -3.15
N GLN A 207 -14.72 -8.63 -4.46
CA GLN A 207 -13.77 -8.08 -5.43
C GLN A 207 -14.30 -6.79 -6.05
N PRO A 208 -13.44 -5.82 -6.42
CA PRO A 208 -13.89 -4.55 -7.02
C PRO A 208 -14.84 -4.72 -8.22
N ILE A 209 -14.63 -5.75 -9.03
CA ILE A 209 -15.44 -6.03 -10.22
C ILE A 209 -16.93 -6.30 -9.89
N GLU A 210 -17.24 -6.75 -8.68
CA GLU A 210 -18.63 -7.00 -8.24
C GLU A 210 -19.46 -5.70 -8.07
N PHE A 211 -18.81 -4.54 -8.12
CA PHE A 211 -19.44 -3.22 -7.96
C PHE A 211 -19.25 -2.30 -9.16
N LEU A 212 -18.54 -2.77 -10.19
CA LEU A 212 -18.18 -1.99 -11.38
C LEU A 212 -18.89 -2.57 -12.61
N PRO A 213 -19.05 -1.77 -13.69
CA PRO A 213 -19.52 -2.28 -14.96
C PRO A 213 -18.73 -3.51 -15.42
N ASP A 214 -19.40 -4.59 -15.82
CA ASP A 214 -18.77 -5.88 -16.11
C ASP A 214 -18.32 -5.96 -17.58
N PRO A 215 -17.00 -5.91 -17.88
CA PRO A 215 -16.50 -5.98 -19.24
C PRO A 215 -16.66 -7.38 -19.87
N SER A 216 -17.00 -8.41 -19.08
CA SER A 216 -17.19 -9.78 -19.57
C SER A 216 -18.51 -9.99 -20.30
N GLN A 217 -19.49 -9.10 -20.10
CA GLN A 217 -20.81 -9.18 -20.75
C GLN A 217 -20.80 -8.73 -22.23
N GLY A 218 -19.67 -8.22 -22.71
CA GLY A 218 -19.52 -7.67 -24.06
C GLY A 218 -19.64 -6.14 -24.09
N PRO A 219 -19.18 -5.51 -25.19
CA PRO A 219 -18.98 -4.06 -25.27
C PRO A 219 -20.27 -3.26 -25.11
N GLU A 220 -21.38 -3.69 -25.71
CA GLU A 220 -22.66 -2.97 -25.66
C GLU A 220 -23.22 -2.86 -24.23
N GLN A 221 -23.27 -3.99 -23.52
CA GLN A 221 -23.74 -4.05 -22.13
C GLN A 221 -22.82 -3.26 -21.19
N PHE A 222 -21.50 -3.39 -21.38
CA PHE A 222 -20.53 -2.62 -20.61
C PHE A 222 -20.71 -1.10 -20.80
N GLU A 223 -20.91 -0.65 -22.04
CA GLU A 223 -21.18 0.76 -22.34
C GLU A 223 -22.49 1.26 -21.71
N GLU A 224 -23.53 0.43 -21.69
CA GLU A 224 -24.79 0.74 -21.01
C GLU A 224 -24.62 0.91 -19.51
N GLU A 225 -23.90 -0.01 -18.85
CA GLU A 225 -23.62 0.06 -17.41
C GLU A 225 -22.76 1.27 -17.04
N VAL A 226 -21.76 1.60 -17.87
CA VAL A 226 -20.97 2.83 -17.72
C VAL A 226 -21.85 4.08 -17.87
N ARG A 227 -22.75 4.10 -18.85
CA ARG A 227 -23.71 5.20 -19.03
C ARG A 227 -24.62 5.34 -17.81
N ALA A 228 -25.13 4.23 -17.29
CA ALA A 228 -25.97 4.21 -16.09
C ALA A 228 -25.21 4.73 -14.85
N LEU A 229 -23.94 4.35 -14.67
CA LEU A 229 -23.07 4.92 -13.62
C LEU A 229 -22.96 6.44 -13.77
N ARG A 230 -22.67 6.93 -14.98
CA ARG A 230 -22.54 8.35 -15.28
C ARG A 230 -23.83 9.15 -15.07
N GLN A 231 -24.99 8.52 -15.21
CA GLN A 231 -26.27 9.16 -14.88
C GLN A 231 -26.46 9.32 -13.37
N ARG A 232 -26.15 8.30 -12.57
CA ARG A 232 -26.31 8.36 -11.11
C ARG A 232 -25.44 9.44 -10.46
N VAL A 233 -24.21 9.59 -10.93
CA VAL A 233 -23.28 10.58 -10.36
C VAL A 233 -23.72 12.03 -10.54
N LEU A 234 -24.66 12.33 -11.45
CA LEU A 234 -25.17 13.69 -11.65
C LEU A 234 -25.84 14.27 -10.40
N GLY A 235 -26.41 13.42 -9.54
CA GLY A 235 -27.01 13.85 -8.27
C GLY A 235 -26.00 14.17 -7.15
N LEU A 236 -24.70 13.94 -7.38
CA LEU A 236 -23.63 14.19 -6.41
C LEU A 236 -22.95 15.53 -6.66
N SER A 237 -22.65 16.25 -5.57
CA SER A 237 -21.97 17.54 -5.60
C SER A 237 -20.48 17.40 -5.92
N ASP A 238 -19.87 18.48 -6.42
CA ASP A 238 -18.42 18.49 -6.64
C ASP A 238 -17.63 18.37 -5.33
N GLU A 239 -18.19 18.84 -4.21
CA GLU A 239 -17.63 18.67 -2.86
C GLU A 239 -17.59 17.20 -2.44
N TYR A 240 -18.64 16.44 -2.76
CA TYR A 240 -18.65 14.99 -2.55
C TYR A 240 -17.51 14.32 -3.33
N PHE A 241 -17.26 14.74 -4.57
CA PHE A 241 -16.16 14.20 -5.38
C PHE A 241 -14.78 14.59 -4.84
N VAL A 242 -14.58 15.80 -4.33
CA VAL A 242 -13.34 16.18 -3.63
C VAL A 242 -13.07 15.24 -2.45
N MET A 243 -14.13 14.93 -1.68
CA MET A 243 -14.01 14.03 -0.54
C MET A 243 -13.75 12.58 -0.95
N LEU A 244 -14.44 12.10 -1.99
CA LEU A 244 -14.22 10.75 -2.53
C LEU A 244 -12.80 10.58 -3.09
N VAL A 245 -12.26 11.61 -3.75
CA VAL A 245 -10.87 11.62 -4.21
C VAL A 245 -9.90 11.54 -3.04
N GLY A 246 -10.09 12.32 -1.97
CA GLY A 246 -9.20 12.25 -0.81
C GLY A 246 -9.25 10.90 -0.08
N ASN A 247 -10.44 10.29 0.04
CA ASN A 247 -10.56 8.91 0.52
C ASN A 247 -9.76 7.96 -0.39
N MET A 248 -9.96 8.02 -1.71
CA MET A 248 -9.24 7.18 -2.67
C MET A 248 -7.72 7.36 -2.59
N LEU A 249 -7.23 8.60 -2.51
CA LEU A 249 -5.80 8.89 -2.39
C LEU A 249 -5.19 8.36 -1.08
N THR A 250 -5.99 8.34 -0.01
CA THR A 250 -5.61 7.69 1.24
C THR A 250 -5.47 6.19 1.01
N GLU A 251 -6.48 5.52 0.44
CA GLU A 251 -6.40 4.07 0.14
C GLU A 251 -5.21 3.71 -0.77
N ASP A 252 -4.98 4.47 -1.85
CA ASP A 252 -3.96 4.14 -2.85
C ASP A 252 -2.52 4.48 -2.41
N ALA A 253 -2.33 5.23 -1.32
CA ALA A 253 -1.03 5.43 -0.70
C ALA A 253 -0.57 4.20 0.14
N LEU A 254 -1.27 3.08 0.03
CA LEU A 254 -1.00 1.79 0.68
C LEU A 254 0.46 1.33 0.75
N PRO A 255 1.33 1.52 -0.29
CA PRO A 255 2.74 1.15 -0.17
C PRO A 255 3.44 1.82 1.01
N THR A 256 3.07 3.07 1.33
CA THR A 256 3.57 3.81 2.49
C THR A 256 3.13 3.13 3.79
N TYR A 257 1.88 2.67 3.89
CA TYR A 257 1.34 2.12 5.12
C TYR A 257 1.90 0.73 5.44
N GLN A 258 2.02 -0.13 4.42
CA GLN A 258 2.70 -1.42 4.58
C GLN A 258 4.16 -1.21 4.98
N THR A 259 4.83 -0.21 4.41
CA THR A 259 6.21 0.16 4.78
C THR A 259 6.30 0.57 6.25
N VAL A 260 5.39 1.44 6.72
CA VAL A 260 5.31 1.87 8.12
C VAL A 260 5.17 0.67 9.05
N ILE A 261 4.24 -0.24 8.80
CA ILE A 261 4.05 -1.44 9.62
C ILE A 261 5.33 -2.31 9.64
N ASN A 262 5.99 -2.44 8.48
CA ASN A 262 7.26 -3.17 8.37
C ASN A 262 8.47 -2.43 8.96
N THR A 263 8.29 -1.22 9.50
CA THR A 263 9.31 -0.57 10.33
C THR A 263 9.25 -0.98 11.79
N PHE A 264 8.14 -1.57 12.26
CA PHE A 264 7.93 -1.84 13.67
C PHE A 264 8.80 -2.98 14.21
N ASP A 265 9.49 -2.70 15.31
CA ASP A 265 10.36 -3.65 15.99
C ASP A 265 9.56 -4.87 16.50
N GLY A 266 10.03 -6.07 16.14
CA GLY A 266 9.47 -7.34 16.64
C GLY A 266 8.24 -7.86 15.89
N VAL A 267 7.66 -7.08 14.97
CA VAL A 267 6.46 -7.49 14.19
C VAL A 267 6.62 -7.41 12.67
N ARG A 268 7.64 -6.69 12.17
CA ARG A 268 7.90 -6.55 10.72
C ARG A 268 8.11 -7.89 10.00
N ASP A 269 7.85 -7.90 8.71
CA ASP A 269 8.19 -9.02 7.83
C ASP A 269 9.68 -9.04 7.50
N GLU A 270 10.43 -9.97 8.10
CA GLU A 270 11.89 -10.07 7.91
C GLU A 270 12.31 -10.69 6.57
N THR A 271 11.41 -11.37 5.86
CA THR A 271 11.75 -12.10 4.63
C THR A 271 10.80 -11.81 3.47
N GLU A 272 9.90 -10.85 3.62
CA GLU A 272 8.81 -10.51 2.66
C GLU A 272 7.81 -11.67 2.43
N SER A 273 8.00 -12.77 3.15
CA SER A 273 7.20 -14.00 3.08
C SER A 273 7.22 -14.74 4.42
N SER A 274 7.53 -14.04 5.52
CA SER A 274 7.71 -14.67 6.82
C SER A 274 6.42 -15.38 7.27
N PRO A 275 6.51 -16.60 7.82
CA PRO A 275 5.36 -17.31 8.39
C PRO A 275 4.96 -16.76 9.77
N CYS A 276 5.64 -15.72 10.27
CA CYS A 276 5.27 -15.04 11.50
C CYS A 276 3.82 -14.53 11.39
N PRO A 277 2.96 -14.75 12.40
CA PRO A 277 1.59 -14.26 12.41
C PRO A 277 1.45 -12.76 12.14
N TRP A 278 2.41 -11.94 12.62
CA TRP A 278 2.43 -10.50 12.36
C TRP A 278 2.67 -10.19 10.88
N ALA A 279 3.62 -10.87 10.25
CA ALA A 279 3.90 -10.71 8.83
C ALA A 279 2.73 -11.22 7.95
N ILE A 280 2.11 -12.33 8.35
CA ILE A 280 0.89 -12.85 7.69
C ILE A 280 -0.24 -11.81 7.77
N TRP A 281 -0.48 -11.24 8.96
CA TRP A 281 -1.46 -10.16 9.14
C TRP A 281 -1.13 -8.97 8.24
N THR A 282 0.09 -8.44 8.28
CA THR A 282 0.49 -7.30 7.47
C THR A 282 0.23 -7.53 5.98
N ARG A 283 0.64 -8.69 5.44
CA ARG A 283 0.43 -8.99 4.01
C ARG A 283 -1.05 -9.17 3.66
N ALA A 284 -1.83 -9.82 4.52
CA ALA A 284 -3.24 -10.07 4.27
C ALA A 284 -4.10 -8.81 4.45
N TRP A 285 -3.82 -7.97 5.46
CA TRP A 285 -4.39 -6.63 5.61
C TRP A 285 -4.10 -5.79 4.36
N THR A 286 -2.83 -5.71 3.93
CA THR A 286 -2.47 -4.98 2.70
C THR A 286 -3.21 -5.53 1.46
N ALA A 287 -3.39 -6.85 1.35
CA ALA A 287 -4.16 -7.42 0.24
C ALA A 287 -5.64 -7.04 0.29
N GLU A 288 -6.23 -6.97 1.48
CA GLU A 288 -7.60 -6.49 1.67
C GLU A 288 -7.73 -5.00 1.29
N GLU A 289 -6.85 -4.15 1.80
CA GLU A 289 -6.78 -2.69 1.56
C GLU A 289 -6.60 -2.33 0.08
N ASN A 290 -5.78 -3.09 -0.63
CA ASN A 290 -5.54 -2.85 -2.06
C ASN A 290 -6.83 -2.85 -2.90
N ARG A 291 -7.87 -3.56 -2.45
CA ARG A 291 -9.18 -3.55 -3.13
C ARG A 291 -9.93 -2.23 -2.96
N HIS A 292 -9.73 -1.52 -1.84
CA HIS A 292 -10.41 -0.25 -1.55
C HIS A 292 -10.02 0.80 -2.59
N GLY A 293 -8.72 1.04 -2.73
CA GLY A 293 -8.15 1.97 -3.70
C GLY A 293 -8.48 1.61 -5.15
N ASN A 294 -8.30 0.34 -5.54
CA ASN A 294 -8.68 -0.16 -6.87
C ASN A 294 -10.15 0.12 -7.24
N LEU A 295 -11.07 -0.13 -6.31
CA LEU A 295 -12.50 0.09 -6.52
C LEU A 295 -12.82 1.59 -6.65
N LEU A 296 -12.34 2.41 -5.71
CA LEU A 296 -12.60 3.85 -5.72
C LEU A 296 -11.98 4.54 -6.94
N ARG A 297 -10.73 4.19 -7.30
CA ARG A 297 -10.05 4.72 -8.48
C ARG A 297 -10.82 4.41 -9.75
N THR A 298 -11.23 3.16 -9.94
CA THR A 298 -11.94 2.74 -11.15
C THR A 298 -13.32 3.41 -11.23
N TYR A 299 -14.02 3.52 -10.10
CA TYR A 299 -15.29 4.24 -10.04
C TYR A 299 -15.12 5.73 -10.40
N LEU A 300 -14.11 6.41 -9.84
CA LEU A 300 -13.78 7.80 -10.14
C LEU A 300 -13.43 8.00 -11.63
N TYR A 301 -12.61 7.11 -12.19
CA TYR A 301 -12.27 7.11 -13.61
C TYR A 301 -13.51 7.00 -14.50
N LEU A 302 -14.39 6.02 -14.24
CA LEU A 302 -15.61 5.81 -15.03
C LEU A 302 -16.63 6.94 -14.85
N SER A 303 -16.66 7.59 -13.68
CA SER A 303 -17.60 8.68 -13.38
C SER A 303 -17.48 9.87 -14.34
N GLY A 304 -16.27 10.16 -14.83
CA GLY A 304 -15.98 11.36 -15.62
C GLY A 304 -16.15 12.68 -14.86
N ARG A 305 -16.22 12.65 -13.52
CA ARG A 305 -16.45 13.83 -12.68
C ARG A 305 -15.19 14.49 -12.13
N VAL A 306 -14.04 13.85 -12.29
CA VAL A 306 -12.74 14.27 -11.73
C VAL A 306 -11.64 14.29 -12.78
N ASP A 307 -10.62 15.12 -12.55
CA ASP A 307 -9.41 15.19 -13.36
C ASP A 307 -8.42 14.11 -12.90
N MET A 308 -8.49 12.94 -13.54
CA MET A 308 -7.65 11.80 -13.16
C MET A 308 -6.14 12.09 -13.30
N LEU A 309 -5.73 12.97 -14.22
CA LEU A 309 -4.32 13.34 -14.34
C LEU A 309 -3.82 14.06 -13.08
N MET A 310 -4.62 15.01 -12.57
CA MET A 310 -4.26 15.73 -11.35
C MET A 310 -4.33 14.83 -10.11
N VAL A 311 -5.31 13.92 -10.06
CA VAL A 311 -5.40 12.91 -8.99
C VAL A 311 -4.19 11.97 -8.99
N GLU A 312 -3.77 11.45 -10.15
CA GLU A 312 -2.62 10.55 -10.27
C GLU A 312 -1.30 11.24 -9.93
N LYS A 313 -1.11 12.50 -10.35
CA LYS A 313 0.03 13.32 -9.92
C LYS A 313 0.04 13.54 -8.40
N THR A 314 -1.12 13.81 -7.81
CA THR A 314 -1.26 14.00 -6.37
C THR A 314 -0.85 12.73 -5.62
N LEU A 315 -1.29 11.55 -6.10
CA LEU A 315 -0.87 10.28 -5.53
C LEU A 315 0.64 10.07 -5.63
N GLN A 316 1.23 10.38 -6.80
CA GLN A 316 2.67 10.25 -7.00
C GLN A 316 3.46 11.14 -6.02
N TYR A 317 3.01 12.39 -5.80
CA TYR A 317 3.58 13.25 -4.78
C TYR A 317 3.41 12.67 -3.38
N LEU A 318 2.22 12.19 -3.04
CA LEU A 318 1.91 11.66 -1.71
C LEU A 318 2.76 10.42 -1.38
N ILE A 319 2.86 9.45 -2.29
CA ILE A 319 3.72 8.27 -2.13
C ILE A 319 5.20 8.69 -2.05
N GLY A 320 5.64 9.64 -2.89
CA GLY A 320 7.00 10.14 -2.88
C GLY A 320 7.37 10.91 -1.60
N ALA A 321 6.42 11.61 -1.00
CA ALA A 321 6.59 12.31 0.27
C ALA A 321 6.59 11.34 1.46
N GLY A 322 5.85 10.24 1.36
CA GLY A 322 5.70 9.28 2.44
C GLY A 322 4.84 9.85 3.57
N ILE A 323 5.19 9.51 4.81
CA ILE A 323 4.46 9.92 6.01
C ILE A 323 5.42 10.12 7.18
N ASP A 324 5.23 11.19 7.95
CA ASP A 324 5.86 11.36 9.26
C ASP A 324 4.81 11.51 10.37
N ILE A 325 4.66 10.47 11.16
CA ILE A 325 3.71 10.38 12.27
C ILE A 325 4.40 10.07 13.60
N GLY A 326 5.74 10.14 13.64
CA GLY A 326 6.51 10.04 14.88
C GLY A 326 6.33 8.74 15.67
N LEU A 327 6.19 7.59 14.98
CA LEU A 327 5.98 6.27 15.61
C LEU A 327 7.27 5.60 16.12
N GLU A 328 8.45 6.11 15.77
CA GLU A 328 9.75 5.67 16.33
C GLU A 328 9.98 4.15 16.25
N ASN A 329 9.53 3.49 15.18
CA ASN A 329 9.59 2.03 15.00
C ASN A 329 8.88 1.23 16.12
N ASN A 330 8.05 1.87 16.94
CA ASN A 330 7.47 1.29 18.15
C ASN A 330 6.08 0.70 17.86
N PRO A 331 5.89 -0.64 18.00
CA PRO A 331 4.60 -1.26 17.73
C PRO A 331 3.48 -0.80 18.67
N TYR A 332 3.77 -0.32 19.89
CA TYR A 332 2.72 0.20 20.79
C TYR A 332 2.13 1.49 20.23
N LEU A 333 2.99 2.43 19.81
CA LEU A 333 2.55 3.67 19.15
C LEU A 333 1.83 3.33 17.84
N GLY A 334 2.41 2.42 17.05
CA GLY A 334 1.86 1.98 15.76
C GLY A 334 0.46 1.38 15.86
N TYR A 335 0.21 0.47 16.80
CA TYR A 335 -1.11 -0.18 16.92
C TYR A 335 -2.15 0.71 17.61
N VAL A 336 -1.75 1.65 18.46
CA VAL A 336 -2.65 2.73 18.91
C VAL A 336 -3.04 3.59 17.72
N TYR A 337 -2.06 4.03 16.92
CA TYR A 337 -2.32 4.84 15.72
C TYR A 337 -3.25 4.12 14.73
N ALA A 338 -2.94 2.87 14.38
CA ALA A 338 -3.76 2.07 13.47
C ALA A 338 -5.20 1.90 13.99
N SER A 339 -5.39 1.62 15.28
CA SER A 339 -6.74 1.51 15.87
C SER A 339 -7.57 2.79 15.66
N PHE A 340 -6.97 3.96 15.85
CA PHE A 340 -7.66 5.23 15.65
C PHE A 340 -7.95 5.51 14.16
N GLN A 341 -7.00 5.23 13.28
CA GLN A 341 -7.15 5.49 11.84
C GLN A 341 -8.23 4.61 11.22
N GLU A 342 -8.23 3.31 11.50
CA GLU A 342 -9.23 2.34 11.01
C GLU A 342 -10.65 2.72 11.43
N ARG A 343 -10.80 3.28 12.65
CA ARG A 343 -12.09 3.80 13.09
C ARG A 343 -12.47 5.09 12.36
N ALA A 344 -11.51 5.96 12.09
CA ALA A 344 -11.73 7.20 11.36
C ALA A 344 -12.15 6.94 9.91
N THR A 345 -11.47 6.02 9.21
CA THR A 345 -11.80 5.59 7.84
C THR A 345 -13.16 4.88 7.81
N CYS A 346 -13.44 3.98 8.76
CA CYS A 346 -14.76 3.35 8.91
C CYS A 346 -15.89 4.40 9.02
N SER A 347 -15.69 5.43 9.85
CA SER A 347 -16.64 6.53 10.00
C SER A 347 -16.76 7.37 8.73
N SER A 348 -15.64 7.72 8.11
CA SER A 348 -15.59 8.53 6.88
C SER A 348 -16.33 7.83 5.74
N HIS A 349 -15.99 6.58 5.43
CA HIS A 349 -16.65 5.79 4.39
C HIS A 349 -18.13 5.55 4.70
N GLY A 350 -18.47 5.30 5.97
CA GLY A 350 -19.87 5.19 6.40
C GLY A 350 -20.68 6.47 6.19
N ASN A 351 -20.09 7.64 6.45
CA ASN A 351 -20.73 8.93 6.19
C ASN A 351 -20.85 9.21 4.68
N MET A 352 -19.82 8.91 3.90
CA MET A 352 -19.86 8.97 2.43
C MET A 352 -20.96 8.09 1.85
N ALA A 353 -21.15 6.87 2.38
CA ALA A 353 -22.22 5.99 1.95
C ALA A 353 -23.61 6.61 2.15
N ARG A 354 -23.86 7.28 3.29
CA ARG A 354 -25.13 7.97 3.57
C ARG A 354 -25.35 9.15 2.62
N LEU A 355 -24.29 9.90 2.30
CA LEU A 355 -24.37 11.00 1.34
C LEU A 355 -24.61 10.50 -0.09
N ALA A 356 -24.01 9.37 -0.49
CA ALA A 356 -24.24 8.74 -1.78
C ALA A 356 -25.71 8.36 -2.00
N ILE A 357 -26.36 7.78 -0.97
CA ILE A 357 -27.81 7.47 -1.02
C ILE A 357 -28.62 8.74 -1.24
N LYS A 358 -28.33 9.82 -0.49
CA LYS A 358 -29.02 11.11 -0.64
C LYS A 358 -28.81 11.73 -2.02
N GLY A 359 -27.64 11.53 -2.61
CA GLY A 359 -27.30 11.97 -3.96
C GLY A 359 -27.78 11.05 -5.08
N GLY A 360 -28.55 10.00 -4.78
CA GLY A 360 -29.15 9.13 -5.78
C GLY A 360 -28.24 8.04 -6.35
N ASP A 361 -27.09 7.75 -5.73
CA ASP A 361 -26.23 6.63 -6.13
C ASP A 361 -26.15 5.52 -5.06
N PRO A 362 -27.11 4.57 -5.08
CA PRO A 362 -27.10 3.44 -4.16
C PRO A 362 -25.94 2.46 -4.40
N MET A 363 -25.37 2.41 -5.61
CA MET A 363 -24.21 1.57 -5.88
C MET A 363 -22.97 2.14 -5.20
N LEU A 364 -22.75 3.45 -5.32
CA LEU A 364 -21.66 4.12 -4.60
C LEU A 364 -21.83 4.01 -3.08
N ALA A 365 -23.06 4.09 -2.58
CA ALA A 365 -23.34 3.83 -1.17
C ALA A 365 -22.91 2.42 -0.74
N ARG A 366 -23.18 1.41 -1.57
CA ARG A 366 -22.77 0.02 -1.34
C ARG A 366 -21.25 -0.13 -1.41
N ILE A 367 -20.57 0.58 -2.32
CA ILE A 367 -19.10 0.63 -2.42
C ILE A 367 -18.52 1.15 -1.10
N CYS A 368 -18.90 2.36 -0.67
CA CYS A 368 -18.40 2.96 0.56
C CYS A 368 -18.76 2.14 1.80
N GLY A 369 -19.98 1.58 1.86
CA GLY A 369 -20.41 0.73 2.97
C GLY A 369 -19.64 -0.60 3.06
N THR A 370 -19.29 -1.18 1.91
CA THR A 370 -18.46 -2.41 1.85
C THR A 370 -17.05 -2.14 2.36
N ILE A 371 -16.43 -1.03 1.92
CA ILE A 371 -15.11 -0.62 2.43
C ILE A 371 -15.19 -0.38 3.94
N ALA A 372 -16.17 0.40 4.42
CA ALA A 372 -16.36 0.66 5.85
C ALA A 372 -16.52 -0.62 6.70
N ALA A 373 -17.06 -1.70 6.13
CA ALA A 373 -17.18 -2.99 6.81
C ALA A 373 -15.81 -3.69 6.97
N ASP A 374 -14.91 -3.54 6.01
CA ASP A 374 -13.53 -4.02 6.11
C ASP A 374 -12.74 -3.22 7.14
N GLU A 375 -12.80 -1.88 7.09
CA GLU A 375 -12.21 -0.99 8.11
C GLU A 375 -12.67 -1.39 9.53
N LYS A 376 -13.96 -1.77 9.67
CA LYS A 376 -14.50 -2.18 10.97
C LYS A 376 -13.88 -3.48 11.48
N ARG A 377 -13.58 -4.43 10.58
CA ARG A 377 -12.89 -5.68 10.93
C ARG A 377 -11.44 -5.40 11.30
N HIS A 378 -10.76 -4.53 10.57
CA HIS A 378 -9.38 -4.13 10.86
C HIS A 378 -9.28 -3.38 12.20
N GLU A 379 -10.16 -2.40 12.45
CA GLU A 379 -10.31 -1.72 13.75
C GLU A 379 -10.41 -2.74 14.88
N HIS A 380 -11.25 -3.76 14.73
CA HIS A 380 -11.45 -4.77 15.77
C HIS A 380 -10.15 -5.52 16.10
N VAL A 381 -9.35 -5.86 15.10
CA VAL A 381 -8.07 -6.55 15.31
C VAL A 381 -7.08 -5.65 16.04
N TYR A 382 -6.87 -4.42 15.57
CA TYR A 382 -5.94 -3.48 16.21
C TYR A 382 -6.37 -3.10 17.63
N THR A 383 -7.67 -2.91 17.84
CA THR A 383 -8.26 -2.67 19.17
C THR A 383 -7.91 -3.79 20.15
N ARG A 384 -7.98 -5.05 19.69
CA ARG A 384 -7.67 -6.23 20.52
C ARG A 384 -6.19 -6.40 20.77
N ILE A 385 -5.34 -6.04 19.81
CA ILE A 385 -3.88 -5.98 20.04
C ILE A 385 -3.59 -5.02 21.19
N VAL A 386 -4.12 -3.79 21.15
CA VAL A 386 -3.91 -2.80 22.22
C VAL A 386 -4.53 -3.23 23.54
N GLU A 387 -5.72 -3.83 23.52
CA GLU A 387 -6.34 -4.43 24.71
C GLU A 387 -5.41 -5.47 25.35
N LYS A 388 -4.80 -6.35 24.54
CA LYS A 388 -3.86 -7.34 25.06
C LYS A 388 -2.56 -6.71 25.57
N LEU A 389 -2.07 -5.67 24.92
CA LEU A 389 -0.90 -4.91 25.39
C LEU A 389 -1.17 -4.25 26.74
N LEU A 390 -2.38 -3.73 26.98
CA LEU A 390 -2.78 -3.19 28.29
C LEU A 390 -2.84 -4.27 29.38
N GLU A 391 -3.20 -5.51 29.06
CA GLU A 391 -3.18 -6.62 30.03
C GLU A 391 -1.76 -7.02 30.44
N VAL A 392 -0.84 -7.10 29.48
CA VAL A 392 0.51 -7.67 29.71
C VAL A 392 1.57 -6.63 30.03
N ASP A 393 1.37 -5.38 29.60
CA ASP A 393 2.27 -4.25 29.82
C ASP A 393 1.48 -2.92 29.97
N PRO A 394 0.65 -2.80 31.03
CA PRO A 394 -0.27 -1.67 31.21
C PRO A 394 0.44 -0.32 31.26
N ASN A 395 1.61 -0.26 31.89
CA ASN A 395 2.34 0.99 32.07
C ASN A 395 2.90 1.52 30.74
N ALA A 396 3.60 0.70 29.96
CA ALA A 396 4.14 1.14 28.68
C ALA A 396 3.02 1.45 27.68
N THR A 397 1.94 0.67 27.70
CA THR A 397 0.80 0.88 26.79
C THR A 397 0.04 2.16 27.11
N MET A 398 -0.18 2.47 28.39
CA MET A 398 -0.81 3.74 28.79
C MET A 398 0.06 4.95 28.41
N LEU A 399 1.39 4.85 28.55
CA LEU A 399 2.32 5.88 28.10
C LEU A 399 2.29 6.06 26.58
N ALA A 400 2.22 4.96 25.82
CA ALA A 400 2.10 4.99 24.36
C ALA A 400 0.80 5.65 23.90
N ILE A 401 -0.34 5.31 24.51
CA ILE A 401 -1.63 5.96 24.24
C ILE A 401 -1.53 7.47 24.51
N ALA A 402 -1.03 7.87 25.68
CA ALA A 402 -0.87 9.28 26.00
C ALA A 402 0.10 10.01 25.08
N HIS A 403 1.19 9.36 24.65
CA HIS A 403 2.13 9.91 23.68
C HIS A 403 1.44 10.21 22.36
N MET A 404 0.68 9.26 21.81
CA MET A 404 -0.06 9.46 20.58
C MET A 404 -1.11 10.57 20.71
N MET A 405 -1.78 10.67 21.84
CA MET A 405 -2.74 11.76 22.08
C MET A 405 -2.08 13.13 22.21
N LYS A 406 -0.88 13.22 22.81
CA LYS A 406 -0.09 14.47 22.91
C LYS A 406 0.39 14.95 21.54
N LYS A 407 0.91 14.03 20.71
CA LYS A 407 1.30 14.33 19.33
C LYS A 407 0.11 14.55 18.40
N LYS A 408 -1.09 14.20 18.85
CA LYS A 408 -2.33 14.09 18.07
C LYS A 408 -2.23 12.95 17.05
N ILE A 409 -3.38 12.37 16.72
CA ILE A 409 -3.45 11.38 15.64
C ILE A 409 -3.47 12.15 14.32
N ILE A 410 -2.28 12.27 13.73
CA ILE A 410 -2.05 12.95 12.45
C ILE A 410 -2.66 12.11 11.32
N MET A 411 -3.35 12.74 10.36
CA MET A 411 -3.89 12.02 9.21
C MET A 411 -2.78 11.48 8.29
N PRO A 412 -2.96 10.29 7.70
CA PRO A 412 -1.91 9.67 6.89
C PRO A 412 -1.56 10.48 5.63
N MET A 413 -2.53 11.22 5.09
CA MET A 413 -2.35 12.08 3.91
C MET A 413 -1.91 13.51 4.24
N HIS A 414 -1.41 13.82 5.45
CA HIS A 414 -1.10 15.20 5.86
C HIS A 414 -0.03 15.93 5.02
N LEU A 415 0.77 15.21 4.23
CA LEU A 415 1.75 15.75 3.27
C LEU A 415 1.23 15.79 1.83
N ILE A 416 -0.09 15.69 1.63
CA ILE A 416 -0.69 15.72 0.30
C ILE A 416 -0.36 17.02 -0.44
N TYR A 417 -0.03 16.87 -1.73
CA TYR A 417 0.29 17.98 -2.61
C TYR A 417 -0.10 17.61 -4.04
N ASP A 418 -0.78 18.52 -4.75
CA ASP A 418 -1.25 18.29 -6.12
C ASP A 418 -0.34 18.92 -7.20
N GLY A 419 0.75 19.59 -6.78
CA GLY A 419 1.61 20.35 -7.68
C GLY A 419 1.27 21.84 -7.78
N GLN A 420 0.21 22.31 -7.11
CA GLN A 420 -0.29 23.69 -7.21
C GLN A 420 -0.62 24.31 -5.85
N ASP A 421 -1.32 23.58 -4.98
CA ASP A 421 -1.85 24.08 -3.72
C ASP A 421 -1.08 23.51 -2.51
N PRO A 422 -0.25 24.31 -1.83
CA PRO A 422 0.50 23.85 -0.67
C PRO A 422 -0.38 23.62 0.58
N ASN A 423 -1.63 24.12 0.59
CA ASN A 423 -2.55 23.99 1.72
C ASN A 423 -3.72 23.05 1.42
N ILE A 424 -3.58 22.19 0.40
CA ILE A 424 -4.66 21.32 -0.08
C ILE A 424 -5.22 20.41 1.01
N PHE A 425 -4.38 19.97 1.97
CA PHE A 425 -4.85 19.19 3.12
C PHE A 425 -5.82 19.98 4.01
N GLU A 426 -5.53 21.25 4.29
CA GLU A 426 -6.40 22.11 5.10
C GLU A 426 -7.72 22.38 4.38
N HIS A 427 -7.65 22.66 3.07
CA HIS A 427 -8.84 22.87 2.25
C HIS A 427 -9.72 21.62 2.19
N PHE A 428 -9.12 20.44 1.99
CA PHE A 428 -9.79 19.15 1.99
C PHE A 428 -10.46 18.89 3.35
N SER A 429 -9.72 19.09 4.45
CA SER A 429 -10.21 18.89 5.81
C SER A 429 -11.40 19.79 6.15
N ALA A 430 -11.36 21.05 5.70
CA ALA A 430 -12.46 22.00 5.91
C ALA A 430 -13.75 21.59 5.19
N ILE A 431 -13.66 21.03 3.97
CA ILE A 431 -14.81 20.48 3.25
C ILE A 431 -15.36 19.27 4.01
N GLY A 432 -14.50 18.37 4.47
CA GLY A 432 -14.88 17.19 5.24
C GLY A 432 -15.61 17.55 6.54
N GLU A 433 -15.13 18.57 7.25
CA GLU A 433 -15.77 19.09 8.47
C GLU A 433 -17.18 19.62 8.15
N ARG A 434 -17.32 20.47 7.13
CA ARG A 434 -18.62 21.06 6.77
C ARG A 434 -19.62 20.02 6.25
N GLN A 435 -19.17 19.08 5.42
CA GLN A 435 -20.01 18.01 4.89
C GLN A 435 -20.37 16.97 5.95
N GLY A 436 -19.79 17.06 7.16
CA GLY A 436 -20.02 16.12 8.25
C GLY A 436 -19.47 14.72 7.96
N ILE A 437 -18.45 14.62 7.11
CA ILE A 437 -17.85 13.33 6.71
C ILE A 437 -16.88 12.85 7.78
N TYR A 438 -15.95 13.72 8.18
CA TYR A 438 -15.09 13.52 9.34
C TYR A 438 -14.93 14.89 10.00
N THR A 439 -15.13 14.96 11.31
CA THR A 439 -15.22 16.24 12.03
C THR A 439 -14.45 16.18 13.34
N SER A 440 -14.15 17.34 13.92
CA SER A 440 -13.56 17.44 15.26
C SER A 440 -14.40 16.70 16.32
N ARG A 441 -15.72 16.65 16.12
CA ARG A 441 -16.63 15.84 16.94
C ARG A 441 -16.39 14.35 16.77
N HIS A 442 -16.27 13.85 15.54
CA HIS A 442 -15.98 12.43 15.29
C HIS A 442 -14.64 12.03 15.94
N TYR A 443 -13.63 12.90 15.90
CA TYR A 443 -12.36 12.68 16.60
C TYR A 443 -12.55 12.48 18.13
N ALA A 444 -13.36 13.32 18.77
CA ALA A 444 -13.68 13.18 20.19
C ALA A 444 -14.45 11.89 20.49
N GLU A 445 -15.42 11.52 19.64
CA GLU A 445 -16.21 10.29 19.78
C GLU A 445 -15.33 9.03 19.64
N ILE A 446 -14.33 9.06 18.74
CA ILE A 446 -13.33 7.98 18.61
C ILE A 446 -12.50 7.85 19.89
N LEU A 447 -12.06 8.98 20.45
CA LEU A 447 -11.29 8.98 21.70
C LEU A 447 -12.09 8.38 22.87
N GLU A 448 -13.36 8.80 23.03
CA GLU A 448 -14.26 8.26 24.06
C GLU A 448 -14.53 6.77 23.87
N PHE A 449 -14.69 6.34 22.62
CA PHE A 449 -14.84 4.93 22.30
C PHE A 449 -13.64 4.13 22.79
N PHE A 450 -12.40 4.57 22.52
CA PHE A 450 -11.21 3.83 22.95
C PHE A 450 -10.95 3.90 24.45
N ILE A 451 -11.21 5.03 25.10
CA ILE A 451 -11.18 5.14 26.57
C ILE A 451 -12.12 4.10 27.20
N THR A 452 -13.34 4.00 26.68
CA THR A 452 -14.36 3.06 27.16
C THR A 452 -13.99 1.62 26.82
N ARG A 453 -13.62 1.35 25.57
CA ARG A 453 -13.37 0.02 25.02
C ARG A 453 -12.18 -0.66 25.69
N TRP A 454 -11.12 0.11 25.97
CA TRP A 454 -9.94 -0.34 26.71
C TRP A 454 -10.05 -0.17 28.22
N LYS A 455 -11.21 0.33 28.70
CA LYS A 455 -11.51 0.55 30.13
C LYS A 455 -10.43 1.37 30.83
N LEU A 456 -9.90 2.40 30.16
CA LEU A 456 -8.72 3.13 30.63
C LEU A 456 -8.95 3.77 32.00
N GLU A 457 -10.15 4.27 32.30
CA GLU A 457 -10.49 4.85 33.61
C GLU A 457 -10.42 3.85 34.77
N LYS A 458 -10.63 2.56 34.47
CA LYS A 458 -10.66 1.47 35.47
C LYS A 458 -9.34 0.70 35.51
N LEU A 459 -8.30 1.18 34.80
CA LEU A 459 -7.01 0.51 34.76
C LEU A 459 -6.26 0.76 36.08
N GLU A 460 -6.00 -0.31 36.82
CA GLU A 460 -5.31 -0.29 38.11
C GLU A 460 -3.84 -0.74 37.96
N GLY A 461 -3.02 -0.57 39.01
CA GLY A 461 -1.62 -1.01 39.01
C GLY A 461 -0.67 -0.14 38.17
N LEU A 462 -1.11 1.05 37.75
CA LEU A 462 -0.27 2.01 37.04
C LEU A 462 0.69 2.74 38.00
N ILE A 463 1.95 2.88 37.60
CA ILE A 463 2.98 3.56 38.37
C ILE A 463 3.16 5.00 37.89
N GLY A 464 3.36 5.93 38.84
CA GLY A 464 3.84 7.31 38.62
C GLY A 464 3.38 7.99 37.32
N GLU A 465 4.22 7.95 36.29
CA GLU A 465 3.98 8.59 35.00
C GLU A 465 2.81 7.99 34.22
N ALA A 466 2.63 6.68 34.25
CA ALA A 466 1.53 6.01 33.57
C ALA A 466 0.16 6.42 34.14
N ARG A 467 0.08 6.65 35.46
CA ARG A 467 -1.13 7.18 36.11
C ARG A 467 -1.43 8.61 35.67
N ARG A 468 -0.42 9.48 35.57
CA ARG A 468 -0.60 10.83 35.00
C ARG A 468 -1.02 10.80 33.53
N ALA A 469 -0.50 9.83 32.76
CA ALA A 469 -0.91 9.59 31.39
C ALA A 469 -2.38 9.15 31.28
N GLN A 470 -2.84 8.27 32.17
CA GLN A 470 -4.24 7.88 32.29
C GLN A 470 -5.15 9.10 32.57
N ASP A 471 -4.81 9.90 33.58
CA ASP A 471 -5.58 11.12 33.93
C ASP A 471 -5.65 12.10 32.75
N TYR A 472 -4.52 12.29 32.05
CA TYR A 472 -4.47 13.12 30.85
C TYR A 472 -5.41 12.60 29.76
N VAL A 473 -5.30 11.32 29.38
CA VAL A 473 -6.07 10.72 28.29
C VAL A 473 -7.57 10.71 28.61
N CYS A 474 -7.96 10.30 29.81
CA CYS A 474 -9.38 10.26 30.20
C CYS A 474 -10.00 11.66 30.30
N GLY A 475 -9.19 12.68 30.61
CA GLY A 475 -9.63 14.07 30.64
C GLY A 475 -9.66 14.79 29.28
N LEU A 476 -9.20 14.17 28.19
CA LEU A 476 -9.11 14.80 26.88
C LEU A 476 -10.45 15.01 26.17
N PRO A 477 -11.40 14.05 26.11
CA PRO A 477 -12.59 14.22 25.29
C PRO A 477 -13.42 15.47 25.59
N PRO A 478 -13.69 15.83 26.88
CA PRO A 478 -14.37 17.08 27.20
C PRO A 478 -13.61 18.32 26.73
N ARG A 479 -12.26 18.28 26.72
CA ARG A 479 -11.41 19.39 26.24
C ARG A 479 -11.53 19.54 24.72
N VAL A 480 -11.52 18.44 23.98
CA VAL A 480 -11.68 18.46 22.51
C VAL A 480 -13.04 19.04 22.13
N ARG A 481 -14.13 18.58 22.76
CA ARG A 481 -15.49 19.11 22.53
C ARG A 481 -15.60 20.61 22.86
N LYS A 482 -14.92 21.08 23.90
CA LYS A 482 -14.91 22.52 24.26
C LYS A 482 -14.19 23.37 23.22
N LEU A 483 -13.10 22.86 22.63
CA LEU A 483 -12.37 23.55 21.57
C LEU A 483 -13.22 23.64 20.28
N GLU A 484 -13.96 22.59 19.94
CA GLU A 484 -14.93 22.58 18.83
C GLU A 484 -15.97 23.70 19.00
N SER A 485 -16.63 23.79 20.16
CA SER A 485 -17.68 24.81 20.42
C SER A 485 -17.19 26.26 20.34
N ARG A 486 -15.88 26.50 20.40
CA ARG A 486 -15.24 27.82 20.36
C ARG A 486 -14.69 28.18 18.98
N ALA A 487 -14.69 27.25 18.03
CA ALA A 487 -14.30 27.54 16.66
C ALA A 487 -15.29 28.56 16.08
N LYS A 488 -14.79 29.77 15.76
CA LYS A 488 -15.61 30.81 15.11
C LYS A 488 -15.96 30.34 13.71
N LYS A 489 -17.25 30.36 13.36
CA LYS A 489 -17.72 30.26 11.97
C LYS A 489 -17.26 31.50 11.22
N ILE A 490 -16.12 31.40 10.53
CA ILE A 490 -15.65 32.40 9.58
C ILE A 490 -16.38 32.16 8.25
N GLU A 491 -16.65 33.24 7.52
CA GLU A 491 -17.40 33.16 6.27
C GLU A 491 -16.78 32.23 5.22
N PRO A 492 -17.61 31.58 4.39
CA PRO A 492 -17.10 30.66 3.39
C PRO A 492 -16.27 31.37 2.31
N ARG A 493 -14.98 31.05 2.21
CA ARG A 493 -14.16 31.41 1.05
C ARG A 493 -14.29 30.36 -0.04
N GLN A 494 -14.22 30.75 -1.31
CA GLN A 494 -14.18 29.78 -2.39
C GLN A 494 -12.75 29.30 -2.62
N VAL A 495 -12.57 27.98 -2.69
CA VAL A 495 -11.29 27.34 -3.01
C VAL A 495 -11.44 26.55 -4.29
N LYS A 496 -10.40 26.57 -5.13
CA LYS A 496 -10.32 25.77 -6.35
C LYS A 496 -9.63 24.45 -6.05
N PHE A 497 -10.14 23.35 -6.58
CA PHE A 497 -9.50 22.04 -6.48
C PHE A 497 -9.12 21.53 -7.87
N SER A 498 -7.85 21.21 -8.06
CA SER A 498 -7.36 20.65 -9.32
C SER A 498 -8.02 19.31 -9.67
N TRP A 499 -8.37 18.51 -8.66
CA TRP A 499 -9.04 17.21 -8.81
C TRP A 499 -10.40 17.27 -9.48
N ILE A 500 -11.04 18.45 -9.52
CA ILE A 500 -12.34 18.68 -10.17
C ILE A 500 -12.23 19.77 -11.23
N PHE A 501 -11.15 19.75 -12.02
CA PHE A 501 -10.92 20.70 -13.13
C PHE A 501 -10.85 22.17 -12.68
N ASN A 502 -10.26 22.44 -11.51
CA ASN A 502 -10.14 23.77 -10.91
C ASN A 502 -11.48 24.49 -10.66
N LYS A 503 -12.58 23.74 -10.55
CA LYS A 503 -13.86 24.28 -10.11
C LYS A 503 -13.77 24.79 -8.67
N GLN A 504 -14.59 25.79 -8.37
CA GLN A 504 -14.69 26.37 -7.04
C GLN A 504 -15.69 25.60 -6.18
N VAL A 505 -15.28 25.28 -4.97
CA VAL A 505 -16.13 24.76 -3.90
C VAL A 505 -16.07 25.74 -2.74
N ALA A 506 -17.16 25.85 -1.97
CA ALA A 506 -17.13 26.69 -0.79
C ALA A 506 -16.20 26.05 0.26
N ARG A 507 -15.52 26.85 1.09
CA ARG A 507 -14.73 26.46 2.26
C ARG A 507 -15.15 27.35 3.41
N GLU A 508 -15.68 26.82 4.51
CA GLU A 508 -15.66 27.57 5.78
C GLU A 508 -14.26 27.40 6.39
N ASP A 509 -13.68 28.44 6.99
CA ASP A 509 -12.48 28.28 7.79
C ASP A 509 -12.87 27.61 9.13
N ALA A 510 -13.09 26.29 9.09
CA ALA A 510 -13.08 25.46 10.28
C ALA A 510 -11.63 25.11 10.62
N LEU A 511 -11.31 25.05 11.92
CA LEU A 511 -9.99 24.60 12.37
C LEU A 511 -9.71 23.22 11.73
N PRO A 512 -8.51 23.01 11.16
CA PRO A 512 -8.18 21.71 10.61
C PRO A 512 -8.43 20.63 11.67
N LEU A 513 -9.18 19.58 11.31
CA LEU A 513 -8.95 18.22 11.83
C LEU A 513 -7.44 18.02 11.96
N PRO A 514 -6.90 17.38 13.01
CA PRO A 514 -5.49 17.52 13.40
C PRO A 514 -4.47 17.03 12.34
N ALA A 515 -4.30 17.77 11.25
CA ALA A 515 -3.05 18.38 10.86
C ALA A 515 -3.29 19.90 10.87
N VAL A 516 -2.97 20.52 12.00
CA VAL A 516 -2.75 21.96 12.09
C VAL A 516 -1.23 22.15 12.20
N PRO A 517 -0.48 22.34 11.10
CA PRO A 517 0.66 23.21 11.19
C PRO A 517 0.13 24.65 11.31
N SER A 518 0.71 25.45 12.20
CA SER A 518 0.77 26.94 12.13
C SER A 518 0.04 27.85 13.14
N VAL A 519 -0.82 27.43 14.09
CA VAL A 519 -1.46 28.42 15.02
C VAL A 519 -1.48 28.05 16.52
N ILE A 520 -0.61 27.16 17.01
CA ILE A 520 -0.36 27.06 18.46
C ILE A 520 1.15 27.03 18.74
N LEU A 521 1.84 28.05 18.23
CA LEU A 521 3.05 28.57 18.85
C LEU A 521 2.66 29.91 19.46
N CYS A 522 2.12 29.92 20.67
CA CYS A 522 2.07 31.11 21.53
C CYS A 522 1.64 30.75 22.96
N PHE A 523 2.66 30.60 23.82
CA PHE A 523 2.73 30.87 25.27
C PHE A 523 2.21 29.84 26.28
N PRO A 524 2.84 29.82 27.49
CA PRO A 524 4.21 29.40 27.81
C PRO A 524 4.26 27.96 28.34
#